data_AF-M1BTJ8-F1
#
_entry.id   AF-M1BTJ8-F1
#
_cell.length_a   1.000
_cell.length_b   1.000
_cell.length_c   1.000
_cell.angle_alpha   90.00
_cell.angle_beta   90.00
_cell.angle_gamma   90.00
#
_symmetry.space_group_name_H-M   'P 1'
#
loop_
_entity.id
_entity.type
_entity.pdbx_description
1 polymer ?
#
loop_
_entity_poly.entity_id
_entity_poly.type
_entity_poly.pdbx_seq_one_letter_code
_entity_poly.pdbx_strand_id
1 'polypeptide(L)' 'MIENIVVPVASGYGLENEYKYLKSSIRDFLTGNELEKLALEVGFSTAKHFEIGFGFMGNLVAIR' A
#
# COMPACT_ATOMS: atom_id res chain seq x y z
N MET A 1 -0.02 -11.73 5.61
CA MET A 1 1.08 -11.11 6.40
C MET A 1 0.58 -10.04 7.36
N ILE A 2 -0.22 -9.05 6.91
CA ILE A 2 -0.84 -8.05 7.80
C ILE A 2 -1.63 -8.70 8.95
N GLU A 3 -2.43 -9.73 8.66
CA GLU A 3 -3.20 -10.47 9.67
C GLU A 3 -2.34 -11.23 10.69
N ASN A 4 -1.13 -11.65 10.30
CA ASN A 4 -0.32 -12.59 11.09
C ASN A 4 0.82 -11.91 11.86
N ILE A 5 1.20 -10.69 11.48
CA ILE A 5 2.33 -9.96 12.07
C ILE A 5 1.87 -8.57 12.54
N VAL A 6 1.25 -7.80 11.65
CA VAL A 6 0.93 -6.39 11.94
C VAL A 6 -0.22 -6.27 12.93
N VAL A 7 -1.32 -7.03 12.75
CA VAL A 7 -2.47 -7.01 13.67
C VAL A 7 -2.10 -7.53 15.07
N PRO A 8 -1.41 -8.68 15.24
CA PRO A 8 -1.00 -9.15 16.56
C PRO A 8 -0.07 -8.17 17.30
N VAL A 9 0.87 -7.54 16.58
CA VAL A 9 1.75 -6.52 17.16
C VAL A 9 0.95 -5.28 17.55
N ALA A 10 0.05 -4.79 16.69
CA ALA A 10 -0.82 -3.65 16.97
C ALA A 10 -1.79 -3.90 18.14
N SER A 11 -2.34 -5.11 18.27
CA SER A 11 -3.14 -5.53 19.43
C SER A 11 -2.32 -5.49 20.72
N GLY A 12 -1.03 -5.83 20.67
CA GLY A 12 -0.11 -5.68 21.80
C GLY A 12 0.09 -4.24 22.28
N TYR A 13 -0.16 -3.25 21.40
CA TYR A 13 -0.14 -1.81 21.72
C TYR A 13 -1.55 -1.20 21.90
N GLY A 14 -2.62 -2.01 21.89
CA GLY A 14 -4.00 -1.55 22.05
C GLY A 14 -4.61 -0.86 20.83
N LEU A 15 -4.01 -1.00 19.64
CA LEU A 15 -4.42 -0.31 18.40
C LEU A 15 -5.30 -1.17 17.48
N GLU A 16 -5.88 -2.25 17.98
CA GLU A 16 -6.61 -3.24 17.17
C GLU A 16 -7.79 -2.66 16.38
N ASN A 17 -8.56 -1.76 17.01
CA ASN A 17 -9.74 -1.15 16.37
C ASN A 17 -9.36 -0.20 15.23
N GLU A 18 -8.24 0.53 15.36
CA GLU A 18 -7.70 1.42 14.31
C GLU A 18 -7.25 0.61 13.08
N TYR A 19 -6.69 -0.58 13.30
CA TYR A 19 -6.20 -1.45 12.22
C TYR A 19 -7.28 -2.28 11.53
N LYS A 20 -8.48 -2.38 12.13
CA LYS A 20 -9.59 -3.16 11.57
C LYS A 20 -10.11 -2.58 10.25
N TYR A 21 -10.14 -1.26 10.11
CA TYR A 21 -10.50 -0.56 8.86
C TYR A 21 -9.37 -0.60 7.82
N LEU A 22 -8.12 -0.43 8.26
CA LEU A 22 -6.92 -0.52 7.41
C LEU A 22 -6.88 -1.82 6.62
N LYS A 23 -7.30 -2.94 7.21
CA LYS A 23 -7.36 -4.23 6.53
C LYS A 23 -8.23 -4.22 5.27
N SER A 24 -9.41 -3.59 5.32
CA SER A 24 -10.28 -3.49 4.15
C SER A 24 -9.69 -2.53 3.12
N SER A 25 -9.26 -1.35 3.58
CA SER A 25 -8.71 -0.32 2.70
C SER A 25 -7.43 -0.74 1.98
N ILE A 26 -6.56 -1.53 2.62
CA ILE A 26 -5.32 -2.04 2.01
C ILE A 26 -5.61 -3.13 0.98
N ARG A 27 -6.65 -3.95 1.20
CA ARG A 27 -7.02 -5.03 0.27
C ARG A 27 -7.45 -4.49 -1.09
N ASP A 28 -8.14 -3.36 -1.07
CA ASP A 28 -8.67 -2.74 -2.29
C ASP A 28 -7.64 -1.80 -2.95
N PHE A 29 -6.45 -1.68 -2.37
CA PHE A 29 -5.38 -0.86 -2.93
C PHE A 29 -4.62 -1.61 -4.02
N LEU A 30 -4.36 -0.92 -5.12
CA LEU A 30 -3.61 -1.48 -6.25
C LEU A 30 -2.16 -1.80 -5.87
N THR A 31 -1.62 -2.85 -6.48
CA THR A 31 -0.19 -3.16 -6.40
C THR A 31 0.65 -2.09 -7.10
N GLY A 32 1.94 -2.02 -6.79
CA GLY A 32 2.86 -1.04 -7.40
C GLY A 32 2.84 -1.05 -8.93
N ASN A 33 2.82 -2.24 -9.54
CA ASN A 33 2.76 -2.40 -11.00
C ASN A 33 1.42 -1.94 -11.59
N GLU A 34 0.31 -2.19 -10.89
CA GLU A 34 -1.01 -1.73 -11.31
C GLU A 34 -1.13 -0.21 -11.21
N LEU A 35 -0.52 0.40 -10.18
CA LEU A 35 -0.43 1.85 -10.04
C LEU A 35 0.40 2.50 -11.15
N GLU A 36 1.54 1.91 -11.51
CA GLU A 36 2.35 2.38 -12.66
C GLU A 36 1.54 2.33 -13.95
N LYS A 37 0.84 1.22 -14.20
CA LYS A 37 0.00 1.06 -15.39
C LYS A 37 -1.12 2.11 -15.42
N LEU A 38 -1.82 2.30 -14.30
CA LEU A 38 -2.88 3.31 -14.19
C LEU A 38 -2.34 4.71 -14.46
N ALA A 39 -1.17 5.07 -13.92
CA ALA A 39 -0.56 6.38 -14.15
C ALA A 39 -0.25 6.63 -15.64
N LEU A 40 0.24 5.62 -16.36
CA LEU A 40 0.45 5.73 -17.80
C LEU A 40 -0.88 5.85 -18.56
N GLU A 41 -1.91 5.09 -18.17
CA GLU A 41 -3.24 5.13 -18.78
C GLU A 41 -3.93 6.50 -18.63
N VAL A 42 -3.72 7.19 -17.51
CA VAL A 42 -4.29 8.54 -17.27
C VAL A 42 -3.44 9.68 -17.85
N GLY A 43 -2.34 9.36 -18.55
CA GLY A 43 -1.59 10.31 -19.38
C GLY A 43 -0.32 10.89 -18.75
N PHE A 44 0.23 10.28 -17.70
CA PHE A 44 1.60 10.57 -17.28
C PHE A 44 2.59 9.97 -18.30
N SER A 45 3.67 10.70 -18.60
CA SER A 45 4.71 10.25 -19.53
C SER A 45 5.59 9.14 -18.96
N THR A 46 5.77 9.12 -17.64
CA THR A 46 6.49 8.05 -16.92
C THR A 46 5.86 7.79 -15.56
N ALA A 47 5.96 6.55 -15.09
CA ALA A 47 5.54 6.15 -13.75
C ALA A 47 6.50 5.09 -13.20
N LYS A 48 6.89 5.22 -11.94
CA LYS A 48 7.71 4.23 -11.24
C LYS A 48 7.35 4.15 -9.76
N HIS A 49 7.13 2.93 -9.28
CA HIS A 49 6.83 2.60 -7.91
C HIS A 49 8.10 2.12 -7.19
N PHE A 50 8.30 2.61 -5.97
CA PHE A 50 9.41 2.23 -5.10
C PHE A 50 8.87 1.64 -3.81
N GLU A 51 9.21 0.38 -3.53
CA GLU A 51 8.82 -0.29 -2.29
C GLU A 51 9.60 0.26 -1.10
N ILE A 52 8.92 0.38 0.04
CA ILE A 52 9.44 0.87 1.32
C ILE A 52 9.00 -0.09 2.42
N GLY A 53 9.88 -0.30 3.42
CA GLY A 53 9.56 -1.16 4.56
C GLY A 53 9.29 -2.59 4.13
N PHE A 54 10.22 -3.22 3.39
CA PHE A 54 10.11 -4.63 2.97
C PHE A 54 8.83 -4.98 2.20
N GLY A 55 8.32 -4.04 1.38
CA GLY A 55 7.11 -4.24 0.57
C GLY A 55 5.80 -3.98 1.31
N PHE A 56 5.83 -3.44 2.54
CA PHE A 56 4.61 -3.02 3.24
C PHE A 56 4.03 -1.71 2.72
N MET A 57 4.88 -0.84 2.18
CA MET A 57 4.50 0.49 1.70
C MET A 57 5.22 0.75 0.38
N GLY A 58 4.82 1.82 -0.31
CA GLY A 58 5.58 2.29 -1.46
C GLY A 58 5.23 3.71 -1.86
N ASN A 59 6.08 4.27 -2.71
CA ASN A 59 5.92 5.61 -3.27
C ASN A 59 5.87 5.52 -4.80
N LEU A 60 4.78 6.01 -5.39
CA LEU A 60 4.65 6.14 -6.85
C LEU A 60 5.12 7.53 -7.26
N VAL A 61 6.14 7.57 -8.12
CA VAL A 61 6.63 8.79 -8.76
C VAL A 61 6.15 8.79 -10.21
N ALA A 62 5.42 9.83 -10.60
CA ALA A 62 4.92 10.00 -11.97
C ALA A 62 5.30 11.39 -12.50
N ILE A 63 5.67 11.45 -13.79
CA ILE A 63 6.03 12.70 -14.48
C ILE A 63 5.00 12.95 -15.56
N ARG A 64 4.51 14.19 -15.63
CA ARG A 64 3.53 14.61 -16.64
C ARG A 64 4.18 14.74 -18.01
#